data_AF-E4WLD8-F1
#
_entry.id   AF-E4WLD8-F1
#
_cell.length_a   1.000
_cell.length_b   1.000
_cell.length_c   1.000
_cell.angle_alpha   90.00
_cell.angle_beta   90.00
_cell.angle_gamma   90.00
#
_symmetry.space_group_name_H-M   'P 1'
#
loop_
_entity.id
_entity.type
_entity.pdbx_description
1 polymer ?
#
loop_
_entity_poly.entity_id
_entity_poly.type
_entity_poly.pdbx_seq_one_letter_code
_entity_poly.pdbx_strand_id
1 'polypeptide(L)' 'MASDDYETRHKHQAQGIAKSDGKYRGRRVNESLHQDIRDQLSLGRSYSKIQKKLRCSWATIARVVKELLC' A
#
# COMPACT_ATOMS: atom_id res chain seq x y z
N MET A 1 9.13 25.37 28.74
CA MET A 1 7.73 25.55 28.32
C MET A 1 7.25 24.29 27.59
N ALA A 2 5.93 24.09 27.43
CA ALA A 2 5.38 22.91 26.74
C ALA A 2 5.79 22.79 25.26
N SER A 3 6.18 23.91 24.65
CA SER A 3 6.68 23.98 23.26
C SER A 3 8.07 23.35 23.10
N ASP A 4 8.93 23.53 24.10
CA ASP A 4 10.34 23.10 24.02
C ASP A 4 10.48 21.57 24.06
N ASP A 5 9.59 20.91 24.82
CA ASP A 5 9.57 19.45 24.94
C ASP A 5 9.07 18.78 23.65
N TYR A 6 8.13 19.41 22.95
CA TYR A 6 7.62 18.93 21.66
C TYR A 6 8.70 18.97 20.57
N GLU A 7 9.40 20.12 20.44
CA GLU A 7 10.47 20.25 19.46
C GLU A 7 11.60 19.25 19.69
N THR A 8 11.94 19.03 20.96
CA THR A 8 13.01 18.10 21.35
C THR A 8 12.65 16.66 20.94
N ARG A 9 11.42 16.22 21.23
CA ARG A 9 10.91 14.90 20.79
C ARG A 9 10.91 14.76 19.28
N HIS A 10 10.48 15.79 18.57
CA HIS A 10 10.41 15.78 17.10
C HIS A 10 11.80 15.65 16.46
N LYS A 11 12.80 16.37 17.01
CA LYS A 11 14.20 16.32 16.57
C LYS A 11 14.82 14.94 16.81
N HIS A 12 14.59 14.35 17.99
CA HIS A 12 15.08 12.99 18.28
C HIS A 12 14.39 11.91 17.45
N GLN A 13 13.09 12.04 17.22
CA GLN A 13 12.34 11.11 16.38
C GLN A 13 12.85 11.17 14.93
N ALA A 14 13.06 12.37 14.39
CA ALA A 14 13.64 12.55 13.05
C ALA A 14 15.04 11.93 12.96
N GLN A 15 15.89 12.11 13.98
CA GLN A 15 17.22 11.49 14.03
C GLN A 15 17.15 9.95 14.12
N GLY A 16 16.17 9.41 14.86
CA GLY A 16 15.92 7.96 14.94
C GLY A 16 15.42 7.36 13.63
N ILE A 17 14.54 8.08 12.91
CA ILE A 17 14.06 7.69 11.58
C ILE A 17 15.22 7.73 10.58
N ALA A 18 16.07 8.77 10.62
CA ALA A 18 17.24 8.88 9.75
C ALA A 18 18.24 7.74 9.97
N LYS A 19 18.48 7.35 11.24
CA LYS A 19 19.34 6.20 11.60
C LYS A 19 18.78 4.82 11.21
N SER A 20 17.54 4.77 10.73
CA SER A 20 16.87 3.52 10.35
C SER A 20 17.00 3.17 8.85
N ASP A 21 17.97 3.80 8.15
CA ASP A 21 18.50 3.49 6.82
C ASP A 21 17.74 2.38 6.06
N GLY A 22 16.62 2.76 5.46
CA GLY A 22 15.89 1.92 4.51
C GLY A 22 15.13 0.71 5.09
N LYS A 23 15.05 0.54 6.42
CA LYS A 23 14.25 -0.55 7.04
C LYS A 23 12.76 -0.40 6.79
N TYR A 24 12.24 0.82 6.78
CA TYR A 24 10.81 1.09 6.68
C TYR A 24 10.41 1.49 5.26
N ARG A 25 10.27 0.50 4.35
CA ARG A 25 9.83 0.70 2.95
C ARG A 25 8.32 0.90 2.80
N GLY A 26 7.63 1.28 3.88
CA GLY A 26 6.18 1.36 3.92
C GLY A 26 5.47 0.00 3.87
N ARG A 27 4.15 0.03 3.65
CA ARG A 27 3.33 -1.18 3.56
C ARG A 27 3.61 -1.89 2.23
N ARG A 28 4.08 -3.13 2.30
CA ARG A 28 4.28 -3.98 1.12
C ARG A 28 2.95 -4.26 0.44
N VAL A 29 3.02 -4.43 -0.87
CA VAL A 29 1.88 -4.85 -1.69
C VAL A 29 1.46 -6.26 -1.25
N ASN A 30 0.15 -6.50 -1.25
CA ASN A 30 -0.36 -7.85 -1.02
C ASN A 30 -0.33 -8.61 -2.35
N GLU A 31 0.77 -9.33 -2.57
CA GLU A 31 1.05 -10.05 -3.82
C GLU A 31 0.00 -11.14 -4.12
N SER A 32 -0.46 -11.87 -3.09
CA SER A 32 -1.52 -12.88 -3.23
C SER A 32 -2.82 -12.25 -3.74
N LEU A 33 -3.23 -11.14 -3.15
CA LEU A 33 -4.45 -10.45 -3.59
C LEU A 33 -4.30 -9.89 -5.01
N HIS A 34 -3.13 -9.39 -5.37
CA HIS A 34 -2.85 -8.94 -6.73
C HIS A 34 -2.90 -10.10 -7.72
N GLN A 35 -2.36 -11.27 -7.36
CA GLN A 35 -2.40 -12.46 -8.21
C GLN A 35 -3.84 -12.93 -8.43
N ASP A 36 -4.65 -13.02 -7.37
CA ASP A 36 -6.05 -13.39 -7.49
C ASP A 36 -6.83 -12.43 -8.42
N ILE A 37 -6.53 -11.13 -8.35
CA ILE A 37 -7.13 -10.14 -9.26
C ILE A 37 -6.71 -10.41 -10.72
N ARG A 38 -5.42 -10.68 -10.97
CA ARG A 38 -4.92 -11.02 -12.33
C ARG A 38 -5.62 -12.26 -12.88
N ASP A 39 -5.78 -13.28 -12.06
CA ASP A 39 -6.46 -14.53 -12.45
C ASP A 39 -7.95 -14.29 -12.71
N GLN A 40 -8.63 -13.42 -11.94
CA GLN A 40 -10.02 -13.09 -12.24
C GLN A 40 -10.16 -12.23 -13.51
N LEU A 41 -9.18 -11.37 -13.81
CA LEU A 41 -9.16 -10.53 -15.01
C LEU A 41 -8.89 -11.36 -16.27
N SER A 42 -7.99 -12.35 -16.20
CA SER A 42 -7.72 -13.27 -17.32
C SER A 42 -8.96 -14.11 -17.67
N LEU A 43 -9.80 -14.41 -16.69
CA LEU A 43 -11.10 -15.06 -16.87
C LEU A 43 -12.20 -14.12 -17.43
N GLY A 44 -11.88 -12.86 -17.76
CA GLY A 44 -12.81 -11.89 -18.34
C GLY A 44 -13.91 -11.42 -17.40
N ARG A 45 -13.72 -11.52 -16.08
CA ARG A 45 -14.75 -11.12 -15.11
C ARG A 45 -14.87 -9.60 -14.98
N SER A 46 -16.10 -9.13 -14.80
CA SER A 46 -16.36 -7.70 -14.56
C SER A 46 -15.84 -7.24 -13.20
N TYR A 47 -15.46 -5.97 -13.14
CA TYR A 47 -14.75 -5.40 -11.99
C TYR A 47 -15.61 -5.43 -10.71
N SER A 48 -16.92 -5.19 -10.83
CA SER A 48 -17.87 -5.31 -9.72
C SER A 48 -17.94 -6.73 -9.15
N LYS A 49 -17.78 -7.76 -9.98
CA LYS A 49 -17.79 -9.17 -9.56
C LYS A 49 -16.50 -9.54 -8.84
N ILE A 50 -15.36 -9.02 -9.30
CA ILE A 50 -14.06 -9.18 -8.65
C ILE A 50 -14.06 -8.49 -7.28
N GLN A 51 -14.56 -7.26 -7.21
CA GLN A 51 -14.67 -6.48 -5.97
C GLN A 51 -15.51 -7.22 -4.91
N LYS A 52 -16.67 -7.76 -5.29
CA LYS A 52 -17.54 -8.52 -4.38
C LYS A 52 -16.88 -9.83 -3.91
N LYS A 53 -16.20 -10.53 -4.82
CA LYS A 53 -15.57 -11.83 -4.54
C LYS A 53 -14.34 -11.71 -3.63
N LEU A 54 -13.44 -10.77 -3.94
CA LEU A 54 -12.17 -10.59 -3.22
C LEU A 54 -12.27 -9.57 -2.08
N ARG A 55 -13.44 -8.92 -1.91
CA ARG A 55 -13.70 -7.85 -0.92
C ARG A 55 -12.63 -6.75 -0.95
N CYS A 56 -12.10 -6.46 -2.13
CA CYS A 56 -11.07 -5.46 -2.36
C CYS A 56 -11.69 -4.13 -2.85
N SER A 57 -10.91 -3.06 -2.83
CA SER A 57 -11.37 -1.76 -3.36
C SER A 57 -11.24 -1.71 -4.90
N TRP A 58 -12.05 -0.86 -5.55
CA TRP A 58 -11.89 -0.58 -6.99
C TRP A 58 -10.50 -0.05 -7.32
N ALA A 59 -9.93 0.79 -6.44
CA ALA A 59 -8.59 1.33 -6.62
C ALA A 59 -7.51 0.24 -6.64
N THR A 60 -7.72 -0.86 -5.91
CA THR A 60 -6.80 -2.01 -5.92
C THR A 60 -6.84 -2.72 -7.27
N ILE A 61 -8.04 -2.95 -7.82
CA ILE A 61 -8.20 -3.56 -9.16
C ILE A 61 -7.59 -2.66 -10.23
N ALA A 62 -7.87 -1.35 -10.18
CA ALA A 62 -7.33 -0.38 -11.12
C ALA A 62 -5.80 -0.29 -11.07
N ARG A 63 -5.19 -0.38 -9.88
CA ARG A 63 -3.72 -0.47 -9.73
C ARG A 63 -3.16 -1.71 -10.41
N VAL A 64 -3.76 -2.88 -10.18
CA VAL A 64 -3.32 -4.13 -10.82
C VAL A 64 -3.46 -4.05 -12.33
N VAL A 65 -4.57 -3.51 -12.84
CA VAL A 65 -4.77 -3.30 -14.28
C VAL A 65 -3.73 -2.35 -14.86
N LYS A 66 -3.43 -1.26 -14.16
CA LYS A 66 -2.38 -0.31 -14.56
C LYS A 66 -0.99 -0.95 -14.58
N GLU A 67 -0.68 -1.82 -13.62
CA GLU A 67 0.56 -2.60 -13.59
C GLU A 67 0.66 -3.60 -14.75
N LEU A 68 -0.46 -4.08 -15.32
CA LEU A 68 -0.48 -5.00 -16.45
C LEU A 68 -0.40 -4.30 -17.82
N LEU A 69 -0.86 -3.05 -17.91
CA LEU A 69 -0.92 -2.27 -19.15
C LEU A 69 0.34 -1.42 -19.40
N CYS A 70 1.24 -1.31 -18.42
CA CYS A 70 2.43 -0.48 -18.45
C CYS A 70 3.70 -1.33 -18.56
#